data_AF-A0A967KKT4-F1
#
_entry.id   AF-A0A967KKT4-F1
#
_cell.length_a   1.000
_cell.length_b   1.000
_cell.length_c   1.000
_cell.angle_alpha   90.00
_cell.angle_beta   90.00
_cell.angle_gamma   90.00
#
_symmetry.space_group_name_H-M   'P 1'
#
loop_
_entity.id
_entity.type
_entity.pdbx_description
1 polymer ?
#
loop_
_entity_poly.entity_id
_entity_poly.type
_entity_poly.pdbx_seq_one_letter_code
_entity_poly.pdbx_strand_id
1 'polypeptide(L)'
;MAHEKNHDYHILPPSIWPFTGAVGAFTMLLGFVLMVSPQIQNTQPYVFLIGLAIVLYTMYAWWAEVVAESHAGDHTPVVRIGLRMGFILFIMSEVMFFSAWFWSFFKHA
;
A
#
# COMPACT_ATOMS: atom_id res chain seq x y z
N MET A 1 -17.94 -18.98 -6.08
CA MET A 1 -17.17 -19.64 -7.16
C MET A 1 -17.97 -19.49 -8.44
N ALA A 2 -17.37 -18.99 -9.53
CA ALA A 2 -18.07 -18.94 -10.80
C ALA A 2 -18.49 -20.35 -11.21
N HIS A 3 -19.77 -20.53 -11.53
CA HIS A 3 -20.41 -21.83 -11.72
C HIS A 3 -19.89 -22.58 -12.97
N GLU A 4 -19.27 -21.87 -13.91
CA GLU A 4 -18.27 -22.36 -14.86
C GLU A 4 -17.22 -21.25 -15.09
N LYS A 5 -15.94 -21.56 -14.90
CA LYS A 5 -14.84 -20.62 -15.20
C LYS A 5 -14.39 -20.81 -16.65
N ASN A 6 -14.67 -19.83 -17.50
CA ASN A 6 -14.22 -19.77 -18.90
C ASN A 6 -13.06 -18.77 -19.10
N HIS A 7 -12.39 -18.36 -18.02
CA HIS A 7 -11.31 -17.37 -18.06
C HIS A 7 -10.22 -17.65 -17.02
N ASP A 8 -8.99 -17.23 -17.33
CA ASP A 8 -7.81 -17.43 -16.48
C ASP A 8 -7.52 -16.27 -15.52
N TYR A 9 -8.41 -15.27 -15.46
CA TYR A 9 -8.27 -14.15 -14.51
C TYR A 9 -8.59 -14.55 -13.07
N HIS A 10 -7.79 -14.03 -12.13
CA HIS A 10 -7.97 -14.23 -10.70
C HIS A 10 -9.13 -13.36 -10.18
N ILE A 11 -10.14 -14.01 -9.58
CA ILE A 11 -11.26 -13.35 -8.91
C ILE A 11 -11.05 -13.49 -7.40
N LEU A 12 -10.76 -12.37 -6.74
CA LEU A 12 -10.49 -12.36 -5.31
C LEU A 12 -11.77 -12.49 -4.48
N PRO A 13 -11.73 -13.20 -3.35
CA PRO A 13 -12.78 -13.11 -2.34
C PRO A 13 -12.75 -11.73 -1.64
N PRO A 14 -13.82 -11.36 -0.92
CA PRO A 14 -13.81 -10.16 -0.09
C PRO A 14 -12.66 -10.18 0.92
N SER A 15 -11.94 -9.06 1.06
CA SER A 15 -10.84 -8.89 2.00
C SER A 15 -11.04 -7.65 2.87
N ILE A 16 -10.65 -7.73 4.14
CA ILE A 16 -10.77 -6.63 5.12
C ILE A 16 -9.55 -5.70 5.09
N TRP A 17 -8.43 -6.13 4.49
CA TRP A 17 -7.16 -5.40 4.52
C TRP A 17 -7.23 -3.99 3.94
N PRO A 18 -7.93 -3.72 2.81
CA PRO A 18 -8.08 -2.36 2.30
C PRO A 18 -8.69 -1.39 3.33
N PHE A 19 -9.71 -1.84 4.07
CA PHE A 19 -10.38 -1.03 5.08
C PHE A 19 -9.46 -0.77 6.29
N THR A 20 -8.81 -1.81 6.81
CA THR A 20 -7.87 -1.66 7.94
C THR A 20 -6.69 -0.75 7.59
N GLY A 21 -6.18 -0.83 6.36
CA GLY A 21 -5.11 0.02 5.86
C GLY A 21 -5.54 1.48 5.78
N ALA A 22 -6.76 1.77 5.32
CA ALA A 22 -7.29 3.13 5.28
C ALA A 22 -7.45 3.74 6.68
N VAL A 23 -7.98 2.99 7.65
CA VAL A 23 -8.09 3.42 9.05
C VAL A 23 -6.69 3.64 9.66
N GLY A 24 -5.77 2.70 9.46
CA GLY A 24 -4.39 2.80 9.93
C GLY A 24 -3.68 4.03 9.38
N ALA A 25 -3.76 4.28 8.07
CA ALA A 25 -3.15 5.42 7.41
C ALA A 25 -3.73 6.75 7.90
N PHE A 26 -5.06 6.83 8.07
CA PHE A 26 -5.71 8.01 8.64
C PHE A 26 -5.22 8.29 10.06
N THR A 27 -5.21 7.27 10.93
CA THR A 27 -4.71 7.40 12.31
C THR A 27 -3.23 7.79 12.34
N MET A 28 -2.41 7.20 11.46
CA MET A 28 -0.97 7.50 11.36
C MET A 28 -0.74 8.96 10.98
N LEU A 29 -1.37 9.45 9.90
CA LEU A 29 -1.19 10.82 9.44
C LEU A 29 -1.79 11.85 10.40
N LEU A 30 -2.94 11.55 11.01
CA LEU A 30 -3.50 12.37 12.08
C LEU A 30 -2.54 12.45 13.27
N GLY A 31 -2.01 11.31 13.73
CA GLY A 31 -1.03 11.26 14.80
C GLY A 31 0.26 12.02 14.47
N PHE A 32 0.71 11.95 13.22
CA PHE A 32 1.86 12.72 12.74
C PHE A 32 1.61 14.23 12.82
N VAL A 33 0.45 14.69 12.32
CA VAL A 33 0.08 16.12 12.39
C VAL A 33 0.00 16.60 13.84
N LEU A 34 -0.62 15.83 14.73
CA LEU A 34 -0.71 16.16 16.16
C LEU A 34 0.69 16.27 16.81
N MET A 35 1.63 15.41 16.38
CA MET A 35 2.99 15.38 16.92
C MET A 35 3.83 16.59 16.48
N VAL A 36 3.67 17.05 15.23
CA VAL A 36 4.47 18.16 14.69
C VAL A 36 3.81 19.53 14.84
N SER A 37 2.53 19.59 15.20
CA SER A 37 1.79 20.84 15.32
C SER A 37 2.33 21.70 16.49
N PRO A 38 2.82 22.92 16.22
CA PRO A 38 3.36 23.78 17.27
C PRO A 38 2.29 24.35 18.22
N GLN A 39 1.01 24.25 17.87
CA GLN A 39 -0.12 24.73 18.68
C GLN A 39 -0.53 23.73 19.76
N ILE A 40 -0.11 22.46 19.66
CA ILE A 40 -0.52 21.40 20.58
C ILE A 40 0.67 21.04 21.47
N GLN A 41 0.57 21.38 22.76
CA GLN A 41 1.59 21.05 23.74
C GLN A 41 1.38 19.65 24.32
N ASN A 42 2.48 18.96 24.66
CA ASN A 42 2.49 17.61 25.25
C ASN A 42 1.93 16.48 24.38
N THR A 43 1.93 16.59 23.05
CA THR A 43 1.53 15.47 22.20
C THR A 43 2.54 14.32 22.28
N GLN A 44 2.12 13.22 22.87
CA GLN A 44 2.88 11.97 22.89
C GLN A 44 2.75 11.25 21.53
N PRO A 45 3.80 10.54 21.06
CA PRO A 45 3.80 9.92 19.73
C PRO A 45 2.87 8.69 19.61
N TYR A 46 2.13 8.33 20.65
CA TYR A 46 1.35 7.10 20.71
C TYR A 46 0.34 6.96 19.56
N VAL A 47 -0.36 8.03 19.18
CA VAL A 47 -1.34 7.98 18.08
C VAL A 47 -0.66 7.65 16.76
N PHE A 48 0.48 8.28 16.48
CA PHE A 48 1.28 7.99 15.28
C PHE A 48 1.79 6.54 15.30
N LEU A 49 2.37 6.09 16.43
CA LEU A 49 2.92 4.74 16.56
C LEU A 49 1.86 3.65 16.42
N ILE A 50 0.66 3.86 16.96
CA ILE A 50 -0.47 2.95 16.79
C ILE A 50 -0.88 2.89 15.31
N GLY A 51 -1.04 4.04 14.65
CA GLY A 51 -1.37 4.09 13.23
C GLY A 51 -0.31 3.38 12.37
N LEU A 52 0.97 3.64 12.64
CA LEU A 52 2.10 2.99 11.96
C LEU A 52 2.08 1.47 12.17
N ALA A 53 1.85 1.00 13.39
CA ALA A 53 1.76 -0.43 13.69
C ALA A 53 0.61 -1.10 12.92
N ILE A 54 -0.55 -0.45 12.82
CA ILE A 54 -1.69 -0.95 12.04
C ILE A 54 -1.32 -1.05 10.56
N VAL A 55 -0.73 0.01 9.97
CA VAL A 55 -0.32 0.01 8.56
C VAL A 55 0.69 -1.11 8.27
N LEU A 56 1.72 -1.26 9.10
CA LEU A 56 2.73 -2.30 8.93
C LEU A 56 2.11 -3.70 9.05
N TYR A 57 1.19 -3.90 10.00
CA TYR A 57 0.48 -5.17 10.13
C TYR A 57 -0.41 -5.45 8.91
N THR A 58 -1.17 -4.47 8.43
CA THR A 58 -1.97 -4.62 7.21
C THR A 58 -1.10 -4.98 6.01
N MET A 59 0.06 -4.32 5.82
CA MET A 59 0.99 -4.63 4.73
C MET A 59 1.51 -6.07 4.83
N TYR A 60 1.94 -6.49 6.02
CA TYR A 60 2.43 -7.85 6.26
C TYR A 60 1.34 -8.90 5.97
N ALA A 61 0.15 -8.74 6.55
CA ALA A 61 -0.95 -9.69 6.39
C ALA A 61 -1.42 -9.78 4.94
N TRP A 62 -1.55 -8.64 4.26
CA TRP A 62 -1.99 -8.62 2.87
C TRP A 62 -0.96 -9.27 1.93
N TRP A 63 0.33 -8.99 2.09
CA TRP A 63 1.34 -9.66 1.28
C TRP A 63 1.44 -11.16 1.58
N ALA A 64 1.23 -11.58 2.83
CA ALA A 64 1.15 -13.00 3.17
C ALA A 64 0.00 -13.70 2.42
N GLU A 65 -1.16 -13.05 2.28
CA GLU A 65 -2.27 -13.58 1.47
C GLU A 65 -1.91 -13.68 -0.01
N VAL A 66 -1.26 -12.66 -0.60
CA VAL A 66 -0.81 -12.72 -2.01
C VAL A 66 0.16 -13.89 -2.24
N VAL A 67 1.03 -14.19 -1.28
CA VAL A 67 1.91 -15.37 -1.35
C VAL A 67 1.10 -16.68 -1.26
N ALA A 68 0.12 -16.73 -0.36
CA ALA A 68 -0.75 -17.90 -0.22
C ALA A 68 -1.59 -18.16 -1.49
N GLU A 69 -2.17 -17.12 -2.10
CA GLU A 69 -2.87 -17.17 -3.39
C GLU A 69 -1.95 -17.68 -4.51
N SER A 70 -0.68 -17.24 -4.52
CA SER A 70 0.32 -17.76 -5.46
C SER A 70 0.55 -19.25 -5.30
N HIS A 71 0.63 -19.76 -4.06
CA HIS A 71 0.84 -21.18 -3.79
C HIS A 71 -0.41 -22.04 -4.02
N ALA A 72 -1.61 -21.45 -3.89
CA ALA A 72 -2.87 -22.09 -4.24
C ALA A 72 -3.06 -22.28 -5.76
N GLY A 73 -2.23 -21.62 -6.58
CA GLY A 73 -2.26 -21.72 -8.03
C GLY A 73 -3.06 -20.63 -8.73
N ASP A 74 -3.51 -19.60 -8.01
CA ASP A 74 -4.33 -18.51 -8.56
C ASP A 74 -3.54 -17.56 -9.49
N HIS A 75 -2.19 -17.64 -9.45
CA HIS A 75 -1.29 -16.88 -10.32
C HIS A 75 -1.09 -17.55 -11.69
N THR A 76 -2.16 -17.60 -12.50
CA THR A 76 -2.11 -18.04 -13.91
C THR A 76 -1.11 -17.21 -14.74
N PRO A 77 -0.70 -17.66 -15.94
CA PRO A 77 0.22 -16.88 -16.79
C PRO A 77 -0.23 -15.44 -17.06
N VAL A 78 -1.53 -15.22 -17.30
CA VAL A 78 -2.09 -13.88 -17.55
C VAL A 78 -2.01 -13.01 -16.29
N VAL A 79 -2.33 -13.57 -15.12
CA VAL A 79 -2.23 -12.86 -13.83
C VAL A 79 -0.79 -12.44 -13.53
N ARG A 80 0.19 -13.31 -13.78
CA ARG A 80 1.61 -13.00 -13.58
C ARG A 80 2.10 -11.87 -14.49
N ILE A 81 1.60 -11.79 -15.72
CA ILE A 81 1.88 -10.65 -16.61
C ILE A 81 1.29 -9.38 -16.01
N GLY A 82 0.02 -9.41 -15.57
CA GLY A 82 -0.62 -8.28 -14.91
C GLY A 82 0.14 -7.76 -13.68
N LEU A 83 0.60 -8.66 -12.80
CA LEU A 83 1.40 -8.30 -11.63
C LEU A 83 2.71 -7.60 -12.00
N ARG A 84 3.42 -8.10 -13.03
CA ARG A 84 4.65 -7.47 -13.53
C ARG A 84 4.38 -6.08 -14.11
N MET A 85 3.31 -5.93 -14.89
CA MET A 85 2.91 -4.64 -15.45
C MET A 85 2.57 -3.65 -14.33
N GLY A 86 1.83 -4.08 -13.30
CA GLY A 86 1.53 -3.26 -12.13
C GLY A 86 2.80 -2.77 -11.42
N PHE A 87 3.78 -3.65 -11.21
CA PHE A 87 5.04 -3.27 -10.57
C PHE A 87 5.91 -2.34 -11.43
N ILE A 88 5.92 -2.52 -12.75
CA ILE A 88 6.60 -1.59 -13.67
C ILE A 88 5.95 -0.20 -13.60
N LEU A 89 4.62 -0.12 -13.58
CA LEU A 89 3.90 1.16 -13.42
C LEU A 89 4.24 1.83 -12.08
N PHE A 90 4.33 1.07 -11.00
CA PHE A 90 4.76 1.57 -9.69
C PHE A 90 6.19 2.14 -9.73
N ILE A 91 7.15 1.43 -10.34
CA ILE A 91 8.52 1.94 -10.51
C ILE A 91 8.53 3.24 -11.34
N MET A 92 7.73 3.31 -12.42
CA MET A 92 7.62 4.52 -13.21
C MET A 92 7.08 5.70 -12.40
N SER A 93 6.10 5.49 -11.50
CA SER A 93 5.65 6.56 -10.61
C SER A 93 6.73 7.02 -9.61
N GLU A 94 7.58 6.11 -9.12
CA GLU A 94 8.71 6.47 -8.26
C GLU A 94 9.75 7.32 -9.01
N VAL A 95 10.05 7.00 -10.28
CA VAL A 95 10.91 7.84 -11.13
C VAL A 95 10.33 9.25 -11.27
N MET A 96 9.02 9.37 -11.47
CA MET A 96 8.34 10.66 -11.55
C MET A 96 8.39 11.42 -10.21
N PHE A 97 8.25 10.73 -9.08
CA PHE A 97 8.47 11.33 -7.77
C PHE A 97 9.88 11.95 -7.66
N PHE A 98 10.94 11.20 -8.02
CA PHE A 98 12.31 11.73 -8.03
C PHE A 98 12.52 12.89 -9.02
N SER A 99 11.83 12.87 -10.17
CA SER A 99 11.91 13.95 -11.15
C SER A 99 11.52 15.32 -10.56
N ALA A 100 10.56 15.38 -9.64
CA ALA A 100 10.16 16.61 -8.97
C ALA A 100 11.28 17.19 -8.08
N TRP A 101 12.03 16.33 -7.39
CA TRP A 101 13.18 16.73 -6.57
C TRP A 101 14.34 17.23 -7.43
N PHE A 102 14.66 16.52 -8.52
CA PHE A 102 15.67 16.97 -9.47
C PHE A 102 15.31 18.30 -10.12
N TRP A 103 14.03 18.49 -10.48
CA TRP A 103 13.58 19.77 -11.01
C TRP A 103 13.81 20.90 -9.99
N SER A 104 13.41 20.70 -8.73
CA SER A 104 13.68 21.70 -7.69
C SER A 104 15.17 22.00 -7.55
N PHE A 105 16.03 20.97 -7.56
CA PHE A 105 17.48 21.15 -7.51
C PHE A 105 18.00 21.93 -8.72
N PHE A 106 17.74 21.51 -9.96
CA PHE A 106 18.24 22.18 -11.17
C PHE A 106 17.72 23.61 -11.37
N LYS A 107 16.57 23.95 -10.78
CA LYS A 107 16.06 25.32 -10.82
C LYS A 107 16.82 26.26 -9.89
N HIS A 108 17.34 25.77 -8.77
CA HIS A 108 17.93 26.60 -7.71
C HIS A 108 19.44 26.36 -7.49
N ALA A 109 20.03 25.35 -8.13
CA ALA A 109 21.46 25.11 -8.22
C ALA A 109 22.07 25.95 -9.35
#